data_AF-X0Y030-F1
#
_entry.id   AF-X0Y030-F1
#
_cell.length_a   1.000
_cell.length_b   1.000
_cell.length_c   1.000
_cell.angle_alpha   90.00
_cell.angle_beta   90.00
_cell.angle_gamma   90.00
#
_symmetry.space_group_name_H-M   'P 1'
#
loop_
_entity.id
_entity.type
_entity.pdbx_description
1 polymer ?
#
loop_
_entity_poly.entity_id
_entity_poly.type
_entity_poly.pdbx_seq_one_letter_code
_entity_poly.pdbx_strand_id
1 'polypeptide(L)'
;TSIKEKETISLLAYETKSIRLIIQVDNIELWHPDNPHLYSLAVTVSKRNKAIDEFYTQFGIREVKIDSQKVQLLLNGEPIFLRGLARHEVFAGASDGEEYRGIEGIYKDMLMMKEINANLLRTTHYPQHPATYILSDRLGLLIWNEIPVFWFGSDEFDLQRLERKIAKGMWLEMIYRDYNRPSVIFWSSCNECGAEKQRSLYLKDMYEAAYLVDGTRLVVQSAAGADTKDATHLECDLIGITSYYKGEFRP
;
A
#
# COMPACT_ATOMS: atom_id res chain seq x y z
N THR A 1 -20.19 16.46 -9.57
CA THR A 1 -19.80 17.65 -10.37
C THR A 1 -18.46 17.41 -11.02
N SER A 2 -18.24 17.81 -12.28
CA SER A 2 -16.93 17.68 -12.94
C SER A 2 -16.14 18.99 -12.80
N ILE A 3 -14.92 18.92 -12.27
CA ILE A 3 -13.99 20.05 -12.21
C ILE A 3 -13.00 19.92 -13.38
N LYS A 4 -12.66 21.04 -14.03
CA LYS A 4 -11.71 21.07 -15.14
C LYS A 4 -10.68 22.17 -14.90
N GLU A 5 -9.42 21.78 -14.91
CA GLU A 5 -8.28 22.68 -14.86
C GLU A 5 -7.45 22.57 -16.15
N LYS A 6 -6.77 23.65 -16.52
CA LYS A 6 -5.93 23.70 -17.72
C LYS A 6 -4.65 24.45 -17.45
N GLU A 7 -3.54 23.84 -17.84
CA GLU A 7 -2.22 24.49 -17.88
C GLU A 7 -1.63 24.40 -19.28
N THR A 8 -0.90 25.44 -19.69
CA THR A 8 -0.18 25.46 -20.97
C THR A 8 1.31 25.30 -20.70
N ILE A 9 1.92 24.32 -21.35
CA ILE A 9 3.34 24.03 -21.22
C ILE A 9 4.05 24.13 -22.57
N SER A 10 5.34 24.45 -22.53
CA SER A 10 6.25 24.29 -23.66
C SER A 10 7.18 23.12 -23.35
N LEU A 11 7.40 22.26 -24.33
CA LEU A 11 8.31 21.11 -24.25
C LEU A 11 9.24 21.13 -25.45
N LEU A 12 10.54 21.05 -25.21
CA LEU A 12 11.54 20.82 -26.23
C LEU A 12 11.51 19.34 -26.66
N ALA A 13 12.11 19.05 -27.83
CA ALA A 13 12.26 17.67 -28.27
C ALA A 13 13.06 16.87 -27.22
N TYR A 14 12.55 15.69 -26.86
CA TYR A 14 13.12 14.80 -25.83
C TYR A 14 13.15 15.33 -24.40
N GLU A 15 12.53 16.49 -24.13
CA GLU A 15 12.36 17.00 -22.77
C GLU A 15 11.27 16.21 -22.03
N THR A 16 11.51 15.93 -20.76
CA THR A 16 10.49 15.44 -19.82
C THR A 16 10.29 16.49 -18.73
N LYS A 17 9.04 16.82 -18.43
CA LYS A 17 8.69 17.82 -17.42
C LYS A 17 7.56 17.32 -16.53
N SER A 18 7.76 17.43 -15.21
CA SER A 18 6.72 17.18 -14.22
C SER A 18 5.89 18.44 -13.99
N ILE A 19 4.57 18.31 -13.99
CA ILE A 19 3.62 19.40 -13.78
C ILE A 19 2.80 19.09 -12.53
N ARG A 20 2.65 20.09 -11.65
CA ARG A 20 1.85 19.97 -10.43
C ARG A 20 0.66 20.92 -10.51
N LEU A 21 -0.53 20.33 -10.58
CA LEU A 21 -1.79 21.05 -10.47
C LEU A 21 -2.35 20.88 -9.05
N ILE A 22 -2.84 21.97 -8.47
CA ILE A 22 -3.55 21.96 -7.20
C ILE A 22 -5.02 22.22 -7.52
N ILE A 23 -5.87 21.24 -7.24
CA ILE A 23 -7.30 21.31 -7.53
C ILE A 23 -8.03 21.44 -6.19
N GLN A 24 -8.79 22.52 -6.02
CA GLN A 24 -9.69 22.67 -4.89
C GLN A 24 -11.02 21.97 -5.22
N VAL A 25 -11.50 21.15 -4.29
CA VAL A 25 -12.75 20.41 -4.43
C VAL A 25 -13.60 20.69 -3.20
N ASP A 26 -14.76 21.31 -3.41
CA ASP A 26 -15.74 21.55 -2.36
C ASP A 26 -16.71 20.36 -2.25
N ASN A 27 -17.30 20.17 -1.07
CA ASN A 27 -18.30 19.14 -0.79
C ASN A 27 -17.85 17.72 -1.19
N ILE A 28 -16.65 17.34 -0.73
CA ILE A 28 -16.08 16.01 -0.99
C ILE A 28 -16.85 14.91 -0.26
N GLU A 29 -17.03 13.77 -0.93
CA GLU A 29 -17.42 12.51 -0.32
C GLU A 29 -16.15 11.71 -0.04
N LEU A 30 -15.95 11.36 1.22
CA LEU A 30 -14.77 10.63 1.64
C LEU A 30 -14.91 9.14 1.30
N TRP A 31 -13.82 8.55 0.85
CA TRP A 31 -13.70 7.11 0.72
C TRP A 31 -13.64 6.49 2.12
N HIS A 32 -14.44 5.45 2.35
CA HIS A 32 -14.50 4.68 3.58
C HIS A 32 -14.80 3.20 3.25
N PRO A 33 -14.35 2.22 4.04
CA PRO A 33 -14.70 0.80 3.86
C PRO A 33 -16.21 0.51 3.71
N ASP A 34 -17.05 1.30 4.39
CA ASP A 34 -18.51 1.18 4.36
C ASP A 34 -19.18 2.05 3.28
N ASN A 35 -18.46 3.06 2.77
CA ASN A 35 -18.89 3.92 1.67
C ASN A 35 -17.69 4.19 0.74
N PRO A 36 -17.32 3.25 -0.13
CA PRO A 36 -16.12 3.33 -0.95
C PRO A 36 -16.29 4.31 -2.13
N HIS A 37 -16.49 5.59 -1.83
CA HIS A 37 -16.67 6.62 -2.84
C HIS A 37 -15.40 6.84 -3.66
N LEU A 38 -15.52 6.76 -4.98
CA LEU A 38 -14.40 6.91 -5.91
C LEU A 38 -14.69 8.02 -6.93
N TYR A 39 -13.67 8.84 -7.16
CA TYR A 39 -13.61 9.82 -8.22
C TYR A 39 -12.81 9.26 -9.41
N SER A 40 -13.01 9.88 -10.58
CA SER A 40 -12.22 9.62 -11.78
C SER A 40 -11.46 10.88 -12.17
N LEU A 41 -10.16 10.75 -12.39
CA LEU A 41 -9.31 11.78 -12.97
C LEU A 41 -9.07 11.43 -14.45
N ALA A 42 -9.33 12.38 -15.33
CA ALA A 42 -8.95 12.33 -16.74
C ALA A 42 -7.91 13.42 -17.00
N VAL A 43 -6.78 13.04 -17.59
CA VAL A 43 -5.71 13.94 -18.01
C VAL A 43 -5.61 13.87 -19.52
N THR A 44 -5.81 15.00 -20.21
CA THR A 44 -5.74 15.08 -21.67
C THR A 44 -4.60 16.00 -22.07
N VAL A 45 -3.66 15.51 -22.87
CA VAL A 45 -2.64 16.36 -23.50
C VAL A 45 -3.17 16.80 -24.85
N SER A 46 -3.14 18.11 -25.12
CA SER A 46 -3.65 18.68 -26.37
C SER A 46 -2.61 19.54 -27.08
N LYS A 47 -2.54 19.43 -28.41
CA LYS A 47 -1.73 20.30 -29.28
C LYS A 47 -2.63 21.00 -30.29
N ARG A 48 -2.60 22.33 -30.33
CA ARG A 48 -3.46 23.16 -31.21
C ARG A 48 -4.95 22.80 -31.09
N ASN A 49 -5.43 22.66 -29.84
CA ASN A 49 -6.81 22.27 -29.49
C ASN A 49 -7.26 20.88 -29.97
N LYS A 50 -6.33 20.00 -30.36
CA LYS A 50 -6.61 18.59 -30.64
C LYS A 50 -5.98 17.72 -29.55
N ALA A 51 -6.75 16.83 -28.95
CA ALA A 51 -6.23 15.81 -28.03
C ALA A 51 -5.23 14.91 -28.76
N ILE A 52 -4.07 14.69 -28.14
CA ILE A 52 -3.00 13.83 -28.66
C ILE A 52 -2.67 12.66 -27.74
N ASP A 53 -3.05 12.74 -26.46
CA ASP A 53 -2.91 11.67 -25.49
C ASP A 53 -3.93 11.84 -24.36
N GLU A 54 -4.34 10.73 -23.74
CA GLU A 54 -5.30 10.69 -22.65
C GLU A 54 -4.94 9.62 -21.63
N PHE A 55 -5.06 9.97 -20.35
CA PHE A 55 -4.86 9.07 -19.24
C PHE A 55 -6.03 9.16 -18.26
N TYR A 56 -6.47 8.01 -17.75
CA TYR A 56 -7.57 7.91 -16.81
C TYR A 56 -7.14 7.11 -15.59
N THR A 57 -7.46 7.61 -14.40
CA THR A 57 -7.29 6.86 -13.15
C THR A 57 -8.46 7.11 -12.21
N GLN A 58 -8.70 6.16 -11.31
CA GLN A 58 -9.62 6.35 -10.20
C GLN A 58 -8.83 6.64 -8.93
N PHE A 59 -9.44 7.41 -8.03
CA PHE A 59 -8.90 7.70 -6.71
C PHE A 59 -10.05 7.90 -5.71
N GLY A 60 -9.73 7.84 -4.42
CA GLY A 60 -10.66 8.19 -3.34
C GLY A 60 -10.00 9.20 -2.42
N ILE A 61 -10.79 10.09 -1.83
CA ILE A 61 -10.29 11.10 -0.90
C ILE A 61 -10.53 10.58 0.51
N ARG A 62 -9.47 10.45 1.30
CA ARG A 62 -9.54 10.02 2.70
C ARG A 62 -8.34 10.56 3.45
N GLU A 63 -8.39 10.50 4.77
CA GLU A 63 -7.23 10.74 5.64
C GLU A 63 -6.93 9.52 6.52
N VAL A 64 -5.66 9.14 6.66
CA VAL A 64 -5.21 8.15 7.66
C VAL A 64 -4.21 8.83 8.58
N LYS A 65 -4.41 8.68 9.90
CA LYS A 65 -3.55 9.27 10.93
C LYS A 65 -3.40 8.33 12.11
N ILE A 66 -2.34 8.55 12.88
CA ILE A 66 -2.15 7.94 14.20
C ILE A 66 -2.42 9.01 15.26
N ASP A 67 -3.36 8.74 16.17
CA ASP A 67 -3.46 9.48 17.42
C ASP A 67 -2.51 8.81 18.43
N SER A 68 -1.29 9.34 18.56
CA SER A 68 -0.27 8.79 19.46
C SER A 68 -0.63 8.96 20.95
N GLN A 69 -1.52 9.90 21.30
CA GLN A 69 -1.94 10.10 22.70
C GLN A 69 -2.89 8.99 23.13
N LYS A 70 -3.79 8.57 22.23
CA LYS A 70 -4.75 7.49 22.48
C LYS A 70 -4.29 6.13 21.97
N VAL A 71 -3.18 6.09 21.24
CA VAL A 71 -2.64 4.89 20.58
C VAL A 71 -3.69 4.27 19.64
N GLN A 72 -4.25 5.11 18.76
CA GLN A 72 -5.33 4.72 17.84
C GLN A 72 -4.99 5.07 16.40
N LEU A 73 -5.39 4.17 15.48
CA LEU A 73 -5.44 4.48 14.07
C LEU A 73 -6.76 5.19 13.76
N LEU A 74 -6.67 6.32 13.09
CA LEU A 74 -7.82 7.11 12.64
C LEU A 74 -7.96 7.01 11.12
N LEU A 75 -9.19 6.81 10.64
CA LEU A 75 -9.58 6.97 9.25
C LEU A 75 -10.63 8.09 9.19
N ASN A 76 -10.35 9.14 8.41
CA ASN A 76 -11.22 10.32 8.29
C ASN A 76 -11.53 10.99 9.64
N GLY A 77 -10.56 10.98 10.56
CA GLY A 77 -10.69 11.57 11.91
C GLY A 77 -11.33 10.64 12.95
N GLU A 78 -11.88 9.50 12.55
CA GLU A 78 -12.56 8.57 13.44
C GLU A 78 -11.72 7.31 13.71
N PRO A 79 -11.72 6.77 14.95
CA PRO A 79 -11.00 5.53 15.25
C PRO A 79 -11.50 4.36 14.42
N ILE A 80 -10.57 3.60 13.84
CA ILE A 80 -10.88 2.39 13.07
C ILE A 80 -10.19 1.16 13.65
N PHE A 81 -10.98 0.11 13.89
CA PHE A 81 -10.48 -1.20 14.26
C PHE A 81 -10.27 -2.05 13.00
N LEU A 82 -9.05 -2.58 12.83
CA LEU A 82 -8.68 -3.38 11.67
C LEU A 82 -8.97 -4.86 11.91
N ARG A 83 -10.04 -5.36 11.29
CA ARG A 83 -10.39 -6.78 11.19
C ARG A 83 -9.68 -7.34 9.96
N GLY A 84 -8.41 -7.69 10.14
CA GLY A 84 -7.50 -8.04 9.07
C GLY A 84 -7.37 -9.53 8.77
N LEU A 85 -7.09 -9.85 7.50
CA LEU A 85 -6.62 -11.15 7.05
C LEU A 85 -5.36 -11.00 6.21
N ALA A 86 -4.48 -11.99 6.27
CA ALA A 86 -3.40 -12.15 5.29
C ALA A 86 -3.84 -13.09 4.17
N ARG A 87 -3.46 -12.80 2.93
CA ARG A 87 -3.76 -13.62 1.75
C ARG A 87 -2.49 -13.81 0.93
N HIS A 88 -2.17 -15.05 0.59
CA HIS A 88 -1.32 -15.35 -0.56
C HIS A 88 -2.17 -15.48 -1.83
N GLU A 89 -1.66 -14.99 -2.96
CA GLU A 89 -2.32 -15.14 -4.27
C GLU A 89 -2.00 -16.50 -4.90
N VAL A 90 -2.21 -17.57 -4.13
CA VAL A 90 -1.99 -18.96 -4.54
C VAL A 90 -3.26 -19.73 -4.23
N PHE A 91 -3.82 -20.41 -5.21
CA PHE A 91 -5.09 -21.11 -5.09
C PHE A 91 -4.91 -22.63 -5.11
N ALA A 92 -5.44 -23.31 -4.10
CA ALA A 92 -5.33 -24.77 -3.96
C ALA A 92 -6.04 -25.53 -5.11
N GLY A 93 -5.46 -26.66 -5.53
CA GLY A 93 -6.04 -27.55 -6.55
C GLY A 93 -5.58 -27.27 -7.99
N ALA A 94 -4.71 -26.29 -8.17
CA ALA A 94 -4.01 -26.06 -9.42
C ALA A 94 -2.82 -27.04 -9.56
N SER A 95 -2.62 -27.62 -10.75
CA SER A 95 -1.31 -28.19 -11.11
C SER A 95 -0.28 -27.07 -11.26
N ASP A 96 1.01 -27.38 -11.15
CA ASP A 96 2.12 -26.44 -11.37
C ASP A 96 1.84 -25.52 -12.57
N GLY A 97 1.62 -24.23 -12.31
CA GLY A 97 1.30 -23.21 -13.32
C GLY A 97 -0.16 -22.76 -13.46
N GLU A 98 -1.13 -23.39 -12.77
CA GLU A 98 -2.55 -22.98 -12.76
C GLU A 98 -2.98 -22.29 -11.45
N GLU A 99 -2.02 -21.96 -10.58
CA GLU A 99 -2.25 -21.43 -9.23
C GLU A 99 -3.00 -20.10 -9.23
N TYR A 100 -3.17 -19.44 -10.38
CA TYR A 100 -3.89 -18.19 -10.54
C TYR A 100 -5.30 -18.42 -11.14
N ARG A 101 -6.35 -18.20 -10.34
CA ARG A 101 -7.75 -18.33 -10.77
C ARG A 101 -8.31 -17.10 -11.49
N GLY A 102 -7.44 -16.25 -12.05
CA GLY A 102 -7.86 -15.01 -12.70
C GLY A 102 -8.42 -13.97 -11.72
N ILE A 103 -8.88 -12.85 -12.29
CA ILE A 103 -9.51 -11.75 -11.54
C ILE A 103 -10.78 -12.23 -10.81
N GLU A 104 -11.49 -13.22 -11.35
CA GLU A 104 -12.67 -13.81 -10.72
C GLU A 104 -12.32 -14.51 -9.40
N GLY A 105 -11.21 -15.25 -9.36
CA GLY A 105 -10.71 -15.86 -8.12
C GLY A 105 -10.36 -14.82 -7.06
N ILE A 106 -9.65 -13.76 -7.46
CA ILE A 106 -9.33 -12.63 -6.56
C ILE A 106 -10.63 -12.03 -6.00
N TYR A 107 -11.59 -11.75 -6.87
CA TYR A 107 -12.86 -11.16 -6.48
C TYR A 107 -13.62 -12.05 -5.49
N LYS A 108 -13.64 -13.37 -5.73
CA LYS A 108 -14.28 -14.34 -4.83
C LYS A 108 -13.64 -14.37 -3.45
N ASP A 109 -12.30 -14.40 -3.37
CA ASP A 109 -11.59 -14.34 -2.08
C ASP A 109 -12.00 -13.08 -1.31
N MET A 110 -12.03 -11.93 -1.99
CA MET A 110 -12.36 -10.65 -1.38
C MET A 110 -13.81 -10.55 -0.94
N LEU A 111 -14.75 -11.18 -1.67
CA LEU A 111 -16.13 -11.29 -1.22
C LEU A 111 -16.24 -12.12 0.05
N MET A 112 -15.55 -13.26 0.14
CA MET A 112 -15.51 -14.07 1.36
C MET A 112 -14.95 -13.28 2.55
N MET A 113 -13.94 -12.43 2.32
CA MET A 113 -13.43 -11.52 3.36
C MET A 113 -14.52 -10.56 3.85
N LYS A 114 -15.29 -9.96 2.93
CA LYS A 114 -16.41 -9.06 3.29
C LYS A 114 -17.52 -9.82 4.04
N GLU A 115 -17.83 -11.04 3.65
CA GLU A 115 -18.85 -11.89 4.30
C GLU A 115 -18.53 -12.16 5.77
N ILE A 116 -17.25 -12.29 6.13
CA ILE A 116 -16.82 -12.45 7.53
C ILE A 116 -16.53 -11.12 8.25
N ASN A 117 -16.96 -9.99 7.67
CA ASN A 117 -16.76 -8.64 8.19
C ASN A 117 -15.29 -8.19 8.31
N ALA A 118 -14.38 -8.77 7.53
CA ALA A 118 -13.02 -8.26 7.42
C ALA A 118 -13.02 -6.90 6.69
N ASN A 119 -12.17 -5.99 7.14
CA ASN A 119 -12.01 -4.66 6.54
C ASN A 119 -10.56 -4.33 6.15
N LEU A 120 -9.61 -5.23 6.42
CA LEU A 120 -8.20 -5.10 6.02
C LEU A 120 -7.73 -6.40 5.34
N LEU A 121 -7.03 -6.23 4.22
CA LEU A 121 -6.28 -7.28 3.55
C LEU A 121 -4.78 -6.95 3.61
N ARG A 122 -3.98 -7.85 4.18
CA ARG A 122 -2.52 -7.84 4.06
C ARG A 122 -2.11 -8.72 2.87
N THR A 123 -1.49 -8.11 1.86
CA THR A 123 -1.00 -8.82 0.68
C THR A 123 0.36 -9.46 0.97
N THR A 124 0.36 -10.57 1.68
CA THR A 124 1.57 -11.29 2.08
C THR A 124 2.15 -12.09 0.92
N HIS A 125 3.45 -12.13 0.67
CA HIS A 125 4.51 -11.22 1.14
C HIS A 125 5.08 -10.48 -0.08
N TYR A 126 4.20 -9.97 -0.95
CA TYR A 126 4.59 -9.37 -2.22
C TYR A 126 3.44 -8.54 -2.80
N PRO A 127 3.73 -7.57 -3.71
CA PRO A 127 2.69 -6.89 -4.44
C PRO A 127 1.92 -7.91 -5.29
N GLN A 128 0.62 -8.01 -5.05
CA GLN A 128 -0.27 -8.93 -5.77
C GLN A 128 -0.67 -8.35 -7.13
N HIS A 129 -1.52 -9.09 -7.84
CA HIS A 129 -2.10 -8.66 -9.10
C HIS A 129 -2.80 -7.29 -8.96
N PRO A 130 -2.65 -6.34 -9.92
CA PRO A 130 -3.24 -4.99 -9.83
C PRO A 130 -4.75 -4.97 -9.56
N ALA A 131 -5.46 -6.00 -10.02
CA ALA A 131 -6.90 -6.15 -9.76
C ALA A 131 -7.24 -6.22 -8.27
N THR A 132 -6.38 -6.80 -7.41
CA THR A 132 -6.58 -6.84 -5.96
C THR A 132 -6.80 -5.44 -5.39
N TYR A 133 -5.98 -4.46 -5.79
CA TYR A 133 -6.06 -3.09 -5.29
C TYR A 133 -7.24 -2.33 -5.89
N ILE A 134 -7.51 -2.51 -7.18
CA ILE A 134 -8.68 -1.91 -7.85
C ILE A 134 -9.99 -2.42 -7.24
N LEU A 135 -10.09 -3.72 -6.98
CA LEU A 135 -11.24 -4.32 -6.32
C LEU A 135 -11.34 -3.87 -4.86
N SER A 136 -10.21 -3.68 -4.17
CA SER A 136 -10.19 -3.25 -2.76
C SER A 136 -10.73 -1.84 -2.62
N ASP A 137 -10.37 -0.95 -3.55
CA ASP A 137 -10.93 0.40 -3.63
C ASP A 137 -12.46 0.37 -3.75
N ARG A 138 -13.00 -0.56 -4.54
CA ARG A 138 -14.44 -0.66 -4.84
C ARG A 138 -15.24 -1.41 -3.79
N LEU A 139 -14.65 -2.42 -3.17
CA LEU A 139 -15.28 -3.24 -2.14
C LEU A 139 -15.16 -2.62 -0.74
N GLY A 140 -14.35 -1.57 -0.59
CA GLY A 140 -14.07 -0.96 0.70
C GLY A 140 -13.29 -1.92 1.60
N LEU A 141 -12.18 -2.45 1.08
CA LEU A 141 -11.19 -3.19 1.85
C LEU A 141 -9.92 -2.34 1.96
N LEU A 142 -9.44 -2.11 3.18
CA LEU A 142 -8.15 -1.47 3.42
C LEU A 142 -7.03 -2.44 3.03
N ILE A 143 -5.91 -1.91 2.59
CA ILE A 143 -4.77 -2.70 2.13
C ILE A 143 -3.51 -2.36 2.92
N TRP A 144 -2.86 -3.42 3.41
CA TRP A 144 -1.47 -3.45 3.82
C TRP A 144 -0.68 -4.07 2.66
N ASN A 145 0.03 -3.23 1.90
CA ASN A 145 0.77 -3.65 0.71
C ASN A 145 2.25 -3.86 1.06
N GLU A 146 2.84 -4.96 0.62
CA GLU A 146 4.14 -5.42 1.11
C GLU A 146 5.07 -5.87 -0.02
N ILE A 147 6.37 -5.59 0.12
CA ILE A 147 7.41 -6.12 -0.77
C ILE A 147 7.99 -7.45 -0.26
N PRO A 148 8.56 -8.31 -1.11
CA PRO A 148 9.09 -9.63 -0.74
C PRO A 148 10.47 -9.57 -0.08
N VAL A 149 10.55 -8.83 1.02
CA VAL A 149 11.69 -8.81 1.92
C VAL A 149 11.25 -9.50 3.20
N PHE A 150 11.54 -10.79 3.31
CA PHE A 150 11.19 -11.58 4.47
C PHE A 150 12.35 -12.45 4.92
N TRP A 151 12.48 -12.61 6.25
CA TRP A 151 13.51 -13.43 6.89
C TRP A 151 14.97 -13.07 6.53
N PHE A 152 15.24 -11.81 6.19
CA PHE A 152 16.60 -11.35 5.96
C PHE A 152 17.41 -11.27 7.26
N GLY A 153 18.69 -11.64 7.18
CA GLY A 153 19.71 -11.36 8.18
C GLY A 153 20.61 -10.19 7.74
N SER A 154 21.75 -10.05 8.41
CA SER A 154 22.66 -8.93 8.21
C SER A 154 23.20 -8.87 6.77
N ASP A 155 23.64 -10.00 6.22
CA ASP A 155 24.29 -10.08 4.91
C ASP A 155 23.29 -9.77 3.78
N GLU A 156 22.05 -10.25 3.89
CA GLU A 156 21.01 -9.95 2.90
C GLU A 156 20.64 -8.46 2.89
N PHE A 157 20.55 -7.83 4.07
CA PHE A 157 20.31 -6.39 4.17
C PHE A 157 21.46 -5.57 3.59
N ASP A 158 22.71 -5.87 3.95
CA ASP A 158 23.87 -5.14 3.43
C ASP A 158 23.98 -5.30 1.91
N LEU A 159 23.79 -6.52 1.39
CA LEU A 159 23.78 -6.79 -0.05
C LEU A 159 22.69 -5.99 -0.78
N GLN A 160 21.46 -5.96 -0.25
CA GLN A 160 20.36 -5.23 -0.88
C GLN A 160 20.49 -3.72 -0.74
N ARG A 161 21.02 -3.22 0.37
CA ARG A 161 21.13 -1.79 0.64
C ARG A 161 22.32 -1.15 -0.06
N LEU A 162 23.47 -1.84 -0.07
CA LEU A 162 24.75 -1.27 -0.51
C LEU A 162 25.07 -1.60 -1.97
N GLU A 163 24.67 -2.79 -2.45
CA GLU A 163 25.06 -3.28 -3.78
C GLU A 163 23.88 -3.38 -4.75
N ARG A 164 22.91 -4.26 -4.46
CA ARG A 164 21.88 -4.67 -5.44
C ARG A 164 20.76 -3.66 -5.59
N LYS A 165 20.29 -3.04 -4.51
CA LYS A 165 19.21 -2.05 -4.47
C LYS A 165 17.87 -2.53 -5.06
N ILE A 166 17.69 -3.84 -5.21
CA ILE A 166 16.47 -4.43 -5.80
C ILE A 166 15.29 -4.18 -4.87
N ALA A 167 15.47 -4.40 -3.56
CA ALA A 167 14.42 -4.15 -2.57
C ALA A 167 13.89 -2.70 -2.63
N LYS A 168 14.79 -1.70 -2.75
CA LYS A 168 14.41 -0.30 -2.91
C LYS A 168 13.73 0.00 -4.26
N GLY A 169 14.18 -0.67 -5.32
CA GLY A 169 13.52 -0.61 -6.64
C GLY A 169 12.07 -1.09 -6.55
N MET A 170 11.85 -2.30 -6.04
CA MET A 170 10.51 -2.89 -5.88
C MET A 170 9.62 -2.06 -4.95
N TRP A 171 10.19 -1.48 -3.89
CA TRP A 171 9.49 -0.55 -2.99
C TRP A 171 8.91 0.64 -3.74
N LEU A 172 9.73 1.32 -4.54
CA LEU A 172 9.31 2.48 -5.33
C LEU A 172 8.34 2.07 -6.43
N GLU A 173 8.56 0.96 -7.13
CA GLU A 173 7.65 0.43 -8.14
C GLU A 173 6.26 0.14 -7.58
N MET A 174 6.18 -0.51 -6.41
CA MET A 174 4.92 -0.78 -5.71
C MET A 174 4.21 0.54 -5.35
N ILE A 175 4.92 1.50 -4.76
CA ILE A 175 4.34 2.79 -4.37
C ILE A 175 3.82 3.56 -5.59
N TYR A 176 4.60 3.66 -6.67
CA TYR A 176 4.17 4.39 -7.87
C TYR A 176 3.00 3.69 -8.58
N ARG A 177 3.01 2.36 -8.67
CA ARG A 177 1.91 1.59 -9.26
C ARG A 177 0.60 1.81 -8.52
N ASP A 178 0.64 1.76 -7.19
CA ASP A 178 -0.54 1.77 -6.33
C ASP A 178 -0.82 3.15 -5.69
N TYR A 179 -0.12 4.20 -6.13
CA TYR A 179 -0.18 5.56 -5.59
C TYR A 179 -1.61 6.12 -5.49
N ASN A 180 -2.43 5.85 -6.51
CA ASN A 180 -3.79 6.37 -6.62
C ASN A 180 -4.84 5.48 -5.91
N ARG A 181 -4.43 4.39 -5.25
CA ARG A 181 -5.35 3.44 -4.60
C ARG A 181 -5.73 3.93 -3.20
N PRO A 182 -6.96 4.44 -2.96
CA PRO A 182 -7.38 4.84 -1.61
C PRO A 182 -7.40 3.67 -0.61
N SER A 183 -7.57 2.44 -1.08
CA SER A 183 -7.56 1.25 -0.21
C SER A 183 -6.24 1.06 0.51
N VAL A 184 -5.09 1.38 -0.12
CA VAL A 184 -3.77 1.16 0.46
C VAL A 184 -3.51 2.16 1.56
N ILE A 185 -3.34 1.70 2.80
CA ILE A 185 -3.14 2.54 3.99
C ILE A 185 -1.76 2.33 4.62
N PHE A 186 -1.16 1.17 4.35
CA PHE A 186 0.18 0.83 4.80
C PHE A 186 1.07 0.41 3.63
N TRP A 187 2.29 0.92 3.65
CA TRP A 187 3.41 0.38 2.90
C TRP A 187 4.29 -0.45 3.84
N SER A 188 4.48 -1.74 3.55
CA SER A 188 5.22 -2.66 4.42
C SER A 188 6.55 -3.08 3.81
N SER A 189 7.62 -2.71 4.47
CA SER A 189 8.98 -2.86 3.93
C SER A 189 9.59 -4.23 4.17
N CYS A 190 9.16 -4.95 5.21
CA CYS A 190 9.66 -6.31 5.46
C CYS A 190 8.79 -7.13 6.41
N ASN A 191 9.01 -8.45 6.39
CA ASN A 191 8.36 -9.43 7.26
C ASN A 191 9.38 -10.33 7.99
N GLU A 192 9.29 -10.34 9.33
CA GLU A 192 9.99 -11.27 10.22
C GLU A 192 11.51 -11.31 10.02
N CYS A 193 12.11 -10.18 9.69
CA CYS A 193 13.56 -10.08 9.49
C CYS A 193 14.32 -9.94 10.83
N GLY A 194 15.55 -10.43 10.86
CA GLY A 194 16.45 -10.31 12.01
C GLY A 194 17.34 -9.04 11.95
N ALA A 195 18.55 -9.14 12.51
CA ALA A 195 19.63 -8.17 12.35
C ALA A 195 19.28 -6.71 12.67
N GLU A 196 19.04 -6.40 13.95
CA GLU A 196 18.60 -5.08 14.44
C GLU A 196 19.30 -3.88 13.76
N LYS A 197 20.64 -3.86 13.75
CA LYS A 197 21.41 -2.73 13.19
C LYS A 197 21.18 -2.55 11.69
N GLN A 198 21.37 -3.59 10.88
CA GLN A 198 21.22 -3.52 9.43
C GLN A 198 19.77 -3.27 9.04
N ARG A 199 18.83 -3.91 9.75
CA ARG A 199 17.39 -3.70 9.54
C ARG A 199 16.99 -2.27 9.85
N SER A 200 17.44 -1.65 10.94
CA SER A 200 17.16 -0.24 11.23
C SER A 200 17.62 0.69 10.10
N LEU A 201 18.85 0.50 9.59
CA LEU A 201 19.36 1.27 8.45
C LEU A 201 18.53 1.08 7.17
N TYR A 202 18.11 -0.16 6.91
CA TYR A 202 17.25 -0.48 5.78
C TYR A 202 15.85 0.15 5.91
N LEU A 203 15.21 0.03 7.08
CA LEU A 203 13.88 0.58 7.33
C LEU A 203 13.88 2.10 7.19
N LYS A 204 14.91 2.76 7.72
CA LYS A 204 15.10 4.20 7.55
C LYS A 204 15.19 4.61 6.08
N ASP A 205 15.97 3.89 5.28
CA ASP A 205 16.09 4.16 3.84
C ASP A 205 14.73 3.97 3.10
N MET A 206 13.90 3.01 3.51
CA MET A 206 12.58 2.77 2.93
C MET A 206 11.57 3.83 3.37
N TYR A 207 11.57 4.20 4.65
CA TYR A 207 10.74 5.26 5.22
C TYR A 207 11.01 6.59 4.51
N GLU A 208 12.27 7.02 4.44
CA GLU A 208 12.67 8.26 3.77
C GLU A 208 12.25 8.26 2.29
N ALA A 209 12.41 7.12 1.60
CA ALA A 209 12.00 7.00 0.20
C ALA A 209 10.48 7.10 0.03
N ALA A 210 9.69 6.45 0.88
CA ALA A 210 8.22 6.49 0.82
C ALA A 210 7.68 7.88 1.11
N TYR A 211 8.22 8.57 2.13
CA TYR A 211 7.79 9.93 2.47
C TYR A 211 8.24 10.98 1.44
N LEU A 212 9.32 10.72 0.71
CA LEU A 212 9.75 11.58 -0.39
C LEU A 212 8.80 11.51 -1.59
N VAL A 213 8.28 10.32 -1.92
CA VAL A 213 7.50 10.12 -3.15
C VAL A 213 5.99 10.11 -2.95
N ASP A 214 5.51 9.66 -1.78
CA ASP A 214 4.08 9.60 -1.41
C ASP A 214 3.80 10.51 -0.20
N GLY A 215 4.34 10.18 0.97
CA GLY A 215 4.16 10.98 2.18
C GLY A 215 2.72 11.05 2.72
N THR A 216 1.77 10.29 2.17
CA THR A 216 0.37 10.28 2.62
C THR A 216 -0.09 8.94 3.24
N ARG A 217 0.79 7.95 3.31
CA ARG A 217 0.52 6.61 3.85
C ARG A 217 1.58 6.22 4.87
N LEU A 218 1.17 5.39 5.81
CA LEU A 218 2.00 4.96 6.91
C LEU A 218 2.97 3.86 6.46
N VAL A 219 4.22 3.95 6.87
CA VAL A 219 5.26 2.95 6.63
C VAL A 219 5.33 2.01 7.83
N VAL A 220 5.27 0.71 7.55
CA VAL A 220 5.20 -0.34 8.58
C VAL A 220 6.18 -1.48 8.29
N GLN A 221 6.36 -2.33 9.30
CA GLN A 221 6.98 -3.65 9.16
C GLN A 221 6.12 -4.70 9.88
N SER A 222 6.28 -5.96 9.50
CA SER A 222 5.81 -7.09 10.31
C SER A 222 7.00 -7.67 11.08
N ALA A 223 7.15 -7.34 12.36
CA ALA A 223 8.22 -7.83 13.22
C ALA A 223 7.96 -9.26 13.71
N ALA A 224 9.03 -10.05 13.87
CA ALA A 224 8.94 -11.41 14.40
C ALA A 224 8.88 -11.41 15.94
N GLY A 225 7.87 -12.06 16.52
CA GLY A 225 7.77 -12.24 17.95
C GLY A 225 7.37 -10.97 18.72
N ALA A 226 7.31 -11.08 20.05
CA ALA A 226 6.73 -10.05 20.91
C ALA A 226 7.78 -9.14 21.60
N ASP A 227 8.97 -8.96 21.01
CA ASP A 227 9.98 -8.08 21.62
C ASP A 227 9.61 -6.61 21.43
N THR A 228 8.87 -6.07 22.38
CA THR A 228 8.47 -4.65 22.39
C THR A 228 9.65 -3.68 22.49
N LYS A 229 10.88 -4.16 22.75
CA LYS A 229 12.09 -3.34 22.91
C LYS A 229 13.00 -3.32 21.69
N ASP A 230 12.64 -4.03 20.62
CA ASP A 230 13.39 -4.00 19.35
C ASP A 230 13.50 -2.54 18.86
N ALA A 231 14.73 -2.04 18.80
CA ALA A 231 15.01 -0.64 18.46
C ALA A 231 14.59 -0.29 17.02
N THR A 232 14.46 -1.28 16.14
CA THR A 232 14.03 -1.07 14.75
C THR A 232 12.58 -0.59 14.64
N HIS A 233 11.77 -0.78 15.69
CA HIS A 233 10.39 -0.32 15.72
C HIS A 233 10.25 1.21 15.60
N LEU A 234 11.28 1.96 15.99
CA LEU A 234 11.29 3.42 15.94
C LEU A 234 11.47 3.98 14.52
N GLU A 235 11.82 3.13 13.55
CA GLU A 235 12.02 3.52 12.15
C GLU A 235 10.74 3.41 11.31
N CYS A 236 9.59 3.12 11.93
CA CYS A 236 8.29 2.94 11.27
C CYS A 236 7.22 3.79 11.96
N ASP A 237 6.14 4.10 11.23
CA ASP A 237 4.97 4.78 11.80
C ASP A 237 4.18 3.86 12.74
N LEU A 238 4.09 2.59 12.35
CA LEU A 238 3.38 1.53 13.07
C LEU A 238 4.10 0.20 12.86
N ILE A 239 4.02 -0.69 13.84
CA ILE A 239 4.57 -2.05 13.75
C ILE A 239 3.44 -3.07 13.80
N GLY A 240 3.50 -4.06 12.91
CA GLY A 240 2.79 -5.32 13.06
C GLY A 240 3.67 -6.31 13.79
N ILE A 241 3.10 -7.09 14.70
CA ILE A 241 3.82 -8.14 15.42
C ILE A 241 3.23 -9.49 15.00
N THR A 242 4.04 -10.33 14.38
CA THR A 242 3.66 -11.73 14.16
C THR A 242 3.89 -12.51 15.44
N SER A 243 2.81 -13.02 16.03
CA SER A 243 2.88 -13.82 17.26
C SER A 243 2.00 -15.06 17.16
N TYR A 244 2.55 -16.18 17.63
CA TYR A 244 1.86 -17.46 17.75
C TYR A 244 1.88 -17.87 19.22
N TYR A 245 0.84 -17.50 19.95
CA TYR A 245 0.69 -17.98 21.33
C TYR A 245 0.38 -19.47 21.28
N LYS A 246 1.26 -20.28 21.86
CA LYS A 246 1.00 -21.70 22.09
C LYS A 246 -0.07 -21.78 23.20
N GLY A 247 -1.34 -21.75 22.82
CA GLY A 247 -2.42 -22.01 23.76
C GLY A 247 -2.31 -23.45 24.24
N GLU A 248 -2.03 -23.65 25.52
CA GLU A 248 -2.46 -24.88 26.17
C GLU A 248 -3.99 -24.84 26.17
N PHE A 249 -4.61 -25.47 25.18
CA PHE A 249 -6.00 -25.88 25.29
C PHE A 249 -6.05 -26.88 26.44
N ARG A 250 -6.36 -26.40 27.64
CA ARG A 250 -6.78 -27.28 28.72
C ARG A 250 -8.20 -27.74 28.34
N PRO A 251 -8.39 -29.05 28.10
CA PRO A 251 -9.70 -29.61 27.77
C PRO A 251 -10.73 -29.37 28.89
#